data_AF-A0AAD3W4M7-F1
#
_entry.id   AF-A0AAD3W4M7-F1
#
_cell.length_a   1.000
_cell.length_b   1.000
_cell.length_c   1.000
_cell.angle_alpha   90.00
_cell.angle_beta   90.00
_cell.angle_gamma   90.00
#
_symmetry.space_group_name_H-M   'P 1'
#
loop_
_entity.id
_entity.type
_entity.pdbx_description
1 polymer ?
#
loop_
_entity_poly.entity_id
_entity_poly.type
_entity_poly.pdbx_seq_one_letter_code
_entity_poly.pdbx_strand_id
1 'polypeptide(L)'
;MDRHRRERKMKAAGRRKRSLRVLTGLCLVTVLGALALYSSGYARALFSGIRGRLEARVPGNGPGSDLGDNPGSEPGKDPAGGLGDSPGAAGPGVQPGGDQPGDSSDRPDGEPEAPLDDAELARLRVNELGKVPIIMYHDIQDYEAEWVRSRSNFRSDLERFYNLGYSLVLLSDYLNGNMNVPAGRAPLVLTFDDGTRGQFSMIESDEGPIPDPDCAVGILLEFSRSHPDFGNAATFFVYSSPFGASQVEEKFRFLIENGMEIGNHTMTHENLAYVSPEVVAKEIGRLANEVKDKCGYDTVSLALPYGGYPKSTENLLTGTWDGREYENKGILLVGAEPAPSPFSKKFNPLAVPRIRGSQEELDKWLGEFQKYPDARFVSDGRSDTVTIREGDDGNLNPERVGERTVRTYVLPVSTGASDSKSE
;
A
#
# COMPACT_ATOMS: atom_id res chain seq x y z
N MET A 1 -55.85 -35.47 -9.20
CA MET A 1 -54.82 -34.85 -10.08
C MET A 1 -53.75 -34.04 -9.34
N ASP A 2 -53.91 -33.67 -8.07
CA ASP A 2 -53.04 -32.65 -7.43
C ASP A 2 -51.81 -33.22 -6.68
N ARG A 3 -51.87 -34.47 -6.18
CA ARG A 3 -50.75 -35.10 -5.45
C ARG A 3 -49.55 -35.44 -6.33
N HIS A 4 -49.79 -35.95 -7.54
CA HIS A 4 -48.73 -36.29 -8.49
C HIS A 4 -48.01 -35.07 -9.08
N ARG A 5 -48.67 -33.90 -9.13
CA ARG A 5 -48.06 -32.66 -9.63
C ARG A 5 -47.09 -32.04 -8.62
N ARG A 6 -47.38 -32.18 -7.31
CA ARG A 6 -46.48 -31.74 -6.22
C ARG A 6 -45.22 -32.59 -6.10
N GLU A 7 -45.32 -33.92 -6.24
CA GLU A 7 -44.16 -34.81 -6.18
C GLU A 7 -43.17 -34.60 -7.35
N ARG A 8 -43.67 -34.33 -8.56
CA ARG A 8 -42.81 -34.02 -9.71
C ARG A 8 -42.08 -32.69 -9.55
N LYS A 9 -42.71 -31.67 -8.95
CA LYS A 9 -42.05 -30.38 -8.64
C LYS A 9 -40.97 -30.51 -7.56
N MET A 10 -41.19 -31.31 -6.52
CA MET A 10 -40.18 -31.52 -5.46
C MET A 10 -38.96 -32.34 -5.95
N LYS A 11 -39.18 -33.38 -6.78
CA LYS A 11 -38.05 -34.13 -7.39
C LYS A 11 -37.24 -33.28 -8.37
N ALA A 12 -37.87 -32.38 -9.12
CA ALA A 12 -37.18 -31.45 -10.02
C ALA A 12 -36.37 -30.39 -9.24
N ALA A 13 -36.91 -29.85 -8.15
CA ALA A 13 -36.20 -28.90 -7.28
C ALA A 13 -35.00 -29.55 -6.56
N GLY A 14 -35.13 -30.79 -6.11
CA GLY A 14 -34.04 -31.56 -5.50
C GLY A 14 -32.91 -31.90 -6.49
N ARG A 15 -33.24 -32.20 -7.75
CA ARG A 15 -32.24 -32.40 -8.82
C ARG A 15 -31.52 -31.08 -9.18
N ARG A 16 -32.23 -29.95 -9.30
CA ARG A 16 -31.60 -28.64 -9.56
C ARG A 16 -30.63 -28.21 -8.44
N LYS A 17 -30.99 -28.42 -7.16
CA LYS A 17 -30.10 -28.09 -6.03
C LYS A 17 -28.85 -28.98 -5.97
N ARG A 18 -28.96 -30.26 -6.33
CA ARG A 18 -27.80 -31.16 -6.44
C ARG A 18 -26.89 -30.80 -7.61
N SER A 19 -27.45 -30.50 -8.78
CA SER A 19 -26.68 -30.06 -9.95
C SER A 19 -25.95 -28.74 -9.70
N LEU A 20 -26.58 -27.77 -9.02
CA LEU A 20 -25.95 -26.49 -8.71
C LEU A 20 -24.79 -26.64 -7.71
N ARG A 21 -24.93 -27.49 -6.69
CA ARG A 21 -23.84 -27.78 -5.72
C ARG A 21 -22.66 -28.52 -6.34
N VAL A 22 -22.92 -29.42 -7.31
CA VAL A 22 -21.85 -30.10 -8.04
C VAL A 22 -21.16 -29.11 -8.99
N LEU A 23 -21.89 -28.20 -9.63
CA LEU A 23 -21.29 -27.18 -10.50
C LEU A 23 -20.44 -26.17 -9.72
N THR A 24 -20.92 -25.66 -8.58
CA THR A 24 -20.12 -24.75 -7.74
C THR A 24 -18.92 -25.45 -7.13
N GLY A 25 -19.05 -26.71 -6.70
CA GLY A 25 -17.92 -27.52 -6.23
C GLY A 25 -16.87 -27.75 -7.32
N LEU A 26 -17.29 -28.04 -8.55
CA LEU A 26 -16.37 -28.24 -9.66
C LEU A 26 -15.67 -26.92 -10.06
N CYS A 27 -16.40 -25.79 -10.05
CA CYS A 27 -15.83 -24.47 -10.33
C CYS A 27 -14.80 -24.05 -9.27
N LEU A 28 -15.08 -24.33 -7.99
CA LEU A 28 -14.17 -24.03 -6.89
C LEU A 28 -12.89 -24.89 -6.98
N VAL A 29 -13.02 -26.18 -7.31
CA VAL A 29 -11.86 -27.08 -7.52
C VAL A 29 -11.04 -26.65 -8.73
N THR A 30 -11.66 -26.16 -9.81
CA THR A 30 -10.91 -25.64 -10.97
C THR A 30 -10.20 -24.32 -10.67
N VAL A 31 -10.80 -23.42 -9.88
CA VAL A 31 -10.18 -22.14 -9.51
C VAL A 31 -9.03 -22.37 -8.54
N LEU A 32 -9.22 -23.20 -7.51
CA LEU A 32 -8.15 -23.57 -6.57
C LEU A 32 -7.05 -24.39 -7.25
N GLY A 33 -7.40 -25.27 -8.18
CA GLY A 33 -6.43 -26.00 -9.00
C GLY A 33 -5.63 -25.08 -9.92
N ALA A 34 -6.26 -24.07 -10.52
CA ALA A 34 -5.57 -23.07 -11.34
C ALA A 34 -4.65 -22.17 -10.50
N LEU A 35 -5.07 -21.74 -9.31
CA LEU A 35 -4.26 -20.97 -8.36
C LEU A 35 -3.06 -21.79 -7.83
N ALA A 36 -3.25 -23.08 -7.56
CA ALA A 36 -2.17 -23.97 -7.13
C ALA A 36 -1.18 -24.27 -8.26
N LEU A 37 -1.67 -24.45 -9.49
CA LEU A 37 -0.82 -24.64 -10.67
C LEU A 37 -0.04 -23.36 -11.01
N TYR A 38 -0.69 -22.20 -10.95
CA TYR A 38 -0.07 -20.90 -11.21
C TYR A 38 0.99 -20.53 -10.14
N SER A 39 0.69 -20.76 -8.85
CA SER A 39 1.68 -20.56 -7.78
C SER A 39 2.84 -21.55 -7.84
N SER A 40 2.58 -22.81 -8.23
CA SER A 40 3.63 -23.83 -8.38
C SER A 40 4.54 -23.59 -9.59
N GLY A 41 3.98 -23.04 -10.67
CA GLY A 41 4.75 -22.66 -11.85
C GLY A 41 5.65 -21.45 -11.57
N TYR A 42 5.06 -20.39 -11.01
CA TYR A 42 5.79 -19.19 -10.62
C TYR A 42 6.94 -19.50 -9.66
N ALA A 43 6.72 -20.42 -8.70
CA ALA A 43 7.78 -20.90 -7.82
C ALA A 43 8.90 -21.64 -8.57
N ARG A 44 8.57 -22.48 -9.57
CA ARG A 44 9.57 -23.22 -10.36
C ARG A 44 10.43 -22.33 -11.25
N ALA A 45 9.84 -21.30 -11.88
CA ALA A 45 10.58 -20.34 -12.70
C ALA A 45 11.65 -19.58 -11.89
N LEU A 46 11.33 -19.18 -10.65
CA LEU A 46 12.28 -18.49 -9.76
C LEU A 46 13.41 -19.38 -9.25
N PHE A 47 13.12 -20.64 -8.88
CA PHE A 47 14.16 -21.58 -8.43
C PHE A 47 15.16 -21.94 -9.54
N SER A 48 14.72 -21.89 -10.81
CA SER A 48 15.60 -22.06 -11.98
C SER A 48 16.54 -20.86 -12.17
N GLY A 49 16.03 -19.63 -12.01
CA GLY A 49 16.78 -18.38 -12.18
C GLY A 49 17.92 -18.19 -11.17
N ILE A 50 17.74 -18.66 -9.92
CA ILE A 50 18.76 -18.55 -8.86
C ILE A 50 19.96 -19.49 -9.12
N ARG A 51 19.78 -20.57 -9.88
CA ARG A 51 20.85 -21.53 -10.19
C ARG A 51 21.72 -21.15 -11.40
N GLY A 52 21.33 -20.12 -12.16
CA GLY A 52 21.99 -19.72 -13.41
C GLY A 52 23.03 -18.59 -13.31
N ARG A 53 23.29 -18.02 -12.13
CA ARG A 53 24.32 -16.97 -11.92
C ARG A 53 25.34 -17.35 -10.85
N LEU A 54 26.10 -18.38 -11.13
CA LEU A 54 27.44 -18.59 -10.57
C LEU A 54 28.24 -19.33 -11.63
N GLU A 55 28.72 -18.61 -12.65
CA GLU A 55 29.94 -18.90 -13.39
C GLU A 55 30.12 -17.92 -14.57
N ALA A 56 31.39 -17.60 -14.83
CA ALA A 56 31.97 -16.76 -15.89
C ALA A 56 32.05 -15.24 -15.64
N ARG A 57 33.12 -14.51 -15.98
CA ARG A 57 34.60 -14.66 -15.95
C ARG A 57 35.14 -13.33 -16.53
N VAL A 58 36.15 -12.74 -15.88
CA VAL A 58 36.92 -11.54 -16.32
C VAL A 58 37.73 -11.84 -17.60
N PRO A 59 37.73 -10.94 -18.62
CA PRO A 59 38.90 -10.08 -18.95
C PRO A 59 38.48 -8.68 -19.49
N GLY A 60 39.26 -7.62 -19.65
CA GLY A 60 40.69 -7.27 -19.59
C GLY A 60 40.83 -5.82 -20.12
N ASN A 61 41.87 -5.10 -19.70
CA ASN A 61 42.11 -3.65 -19.93
C ASN A 61 42.37 -3.23 -21.39
N GLY A 62 41.96 -1.99 -21.73
CA GLY A 62 42.70 -1.03 -22.58
C GLY A 62 41.98 -0.47 -23.83
N PRO A 63 42.41 0.70 -24.36
CA PRO A 63 41.76 1.99 -24.05
C PRO A 63 41.41 2.87 -25.29
N GLY A 64 40.68 3.98 -25.07
CA GLY A 64 40.71 5.14 -25.98
C GLY A 64 39.48 6.07 -25.99
N SER A 65 39.70 7.33 -25.56
CA SER A 65 39.21 8.62 -26.12
C SER A 65 37.70 8.85 -26.36
N ASP A 66 37.06 9.99 -26.12
CA ASP A 66 37.48 11.39 -25.91
C ASP A 66 36.22 12.22 -25.53
N LEU A 67 36.44 13.28 -24.74
CA LEU A 67 35.81 14.61 -24.74
C LEU A 67 34.29 14.81 -24.52
N GLY A 68 34.00 15.72 -23.57
CA GLY A 68 32.74 16.47 -23.51
C GLY A 68 32.51 17.22 -22.21
N ASP A 69 33.33 18.24 -21.93
CA ASP A 69 33.38 19.05 -20.71
C ASP A 69 32.07 19.74 -20.26
N ASN A 70 31.97 19.87 -18.94
CA ASN A 70 31.12 20.79 -18.19
C ASN A 70 32.06 21.77 -17.45
N PRO A 71 31.89 23.11 -17.53
CA PRO A 71 32.62 24.04 -16.66
C PRO A 71 31.74 24.35 -15.42
N GLY A 72 32.24 24.51 -14.20
CA GLY A 72 33.57 24.70 -13.67
C GLY A 72 33.42 25.58 -12.42
N SER A 73 34.02 25.17 -11.30
CA SER A 73 34.53 26.09 -10.25
C SER A 73 35.26 25.28 -9.18
N GLU A 74 36.52 25.64 -9.00
CA GLU A 74 37.60 24.97 -8.26
C GLU A 74 37.94 25.78 -6.98
N PRO A 75 38.99 25.50 -6.18
CA PRO A 75 38.88 24.77 -4.90
C PRO A 75 39.48 25.53 -3.68
N GLY A 76 39.42 24.91 -2.49
CA GLY A 76 40.06 25.42 -1.28
C GLY A 76 40.52 24.36 -0.27
N LYS A 77 41.79 23.93 -0.42
CA LYS A 77 42.82 23.59 0.59
C LYS A 77 42.55 22.59 1.73
N ASP A 78 43.32 21.49 1.70
CA ASP A 78 43.76 20.70 2.86
C ASP A 78 44.76 21.48 3.75
N PRO A 79 45.03 21.03 5.00
CA PRO A 79 46.14 20.08 5.16
C PRO A 79 45.91 18.92 6.17
N ALA A 80 46.38 17.75 5.75
CA ALA A 80 47.17 16.70 6.44
C ALA A 80 47.12 16.47 7.97
N GLY A 81 47.00 15.17 8.31
CA GLY A 81 47.45 14.51 9.55
C GLY A 81 46.47 13.40 9.92
N GLY A 82 46.75 12.09 9.95
CA GLY A 82 47.98 11.35 10.15
C GLY A 82 47.83 10.50 11.42
N LEU A 83 47.26 9.29 11.33
CA LEU A 83 47.22 8.24 12.37
C LEU A 83 47.06 6.90 11.63
N GLY A 84 47.75 5.80 11.91
CA GLY A 84 48.30 5.30 13.16
C GLY A 84 47.71 3.91 13.36
N ASP A 85 48.51 2.87 13.13
CA ASP A 85 48.10 1.47 13.04
C ASP A 85 48.17 0.75 14.42
N SER A 86 47.22 -0.19 14.62
CA SER A 86 47.25 -1.37 15.52
C SER A 86 47.07 -1.19 17.06
N PRO A 87 46.80 -2.28 17.84
CA PRO A 87 45.79 -3.33 17.66
C PRO A 87 45.08 -3.79 18.99
N GLY A 88 44.00 -4.58 18.86
CA GLY A 88 43.66 -5.69 19.77
C GLY A 88 42.78 -5.42 21.00
N ALA A 89 41.73 -6.24 21.17
CA ALA A 89 41.50 -7.08 22.36
C ALA A 89 40.12 -7.75 22.31
N ALA A 90 40.10 -9.04 22.59
CA ALA A 90 38.94 -9.91 22.63
C ALA A 90 38.38 -10.08 24.06
N GLY A 91 37.07 -10.34 24.12
CA GLY A 91 36.40 -11.09 25.19
C GLY A 91 35.24 -10.36 25.89
N PRO A 92 34.33 -11.06 26.60
CA PRO A 92 33.89 -12.45 26.46
C PRO A 92 32.35 -12.58 26.29
N GLY A 93 31.89 -13.80 26.00
CA GLY A 93 30.52 -14.12 25.64
C GLY A 93 29.48 -14.06 26.75
N VAL A 94 28.22 -13.88 26.32
CA VAL A 94 27.00 -14.00 27.12
C VAL A 94 26.10 -15.04 26.45
N GLN A 95 25.68 -16.04 27.22
CA GLN A 95 24.73 -17.08 26.81
C GLN A 95 23.31 -16.49 26.64
N PRO A 96 22.52 -16.94 25.65
CA PRO A 96 21.10 -16.62 25.60
C PRO A 96 20.29 -17.62 26.45
N GLY A 97 19.58 -17.11 27.45
CA GLY A 97 18.52 -17.83 28.16
C GLY A 97 17.31 -17.99 27.23
N GLY A 98 16.84 -19.23 27.09
CA GLY A 98 15.65 -19.55 26.32
C GLY A 98 14.39 -19.38 27.15
N ASP A 99 13.51 -18.51 26.70
CA ASP A 99 12.07 -18.58 26.93
C ASP A 99 11.41 -18.73 25.55
N GLN A 100 10.91 -19.92 25.24
CA GLN A 100 10.10 -20.16 24.06
C GLN A 100 8.68 -19.60 24.30
N PRO A 101 8.13 -18.78 23.39
CA PRO A 101 6.70 -18.53 23.36
C PRO A 101 5.97 -19.80 22.88
N GLY A 102 4.92 -20.18 23.61
CA GLY A 102 4.11 -21.36 23.31
C GLY A 102 3.52 -21.34 21.90
N ASP A 103 3.62 -22.50 21.27
CA ASP A 103 3.01 -22.90 20.02
C ASP A 103 1.48 -22.65 20.04
N SER A 104 0.99 -21.80 19.13
CA SER A 104 -0.42 -21.45 18.95
C SER A 104 -0.93 -21.91 17.58
N SER A 105 -0.49 -23.07 17.11
CA SER A 105 -0.84 -23.60 15.77
C SER A 105 -2.14 -24.41 15.69
N ASP A 106 -3.00 -24.38 16.71
CA ASP A 106 -4.18 -25.29 16.80
C ASP A 106 -5.55 -24.58 16.84
N ARG A 107 -5.68 -23.39 16.24
CA ARG A 107 -7.01 -22.79 16.04
C ARG A 107 -7.53 -23.09 14.63
N PRO A 108 -8.74 -23.69 14.49
CA PRO A 108 -9.34 -23.89 13.18
C PRO A 108 -9.72 -22.54 12.55
N ASP A 109 -9.37 -22.37 11.27
CA ASP A 109 -9.72 -21.19 10.47
C ASP A 109 -11.25 -20.97 10.45
N GLY A 110 -11.70 -19.83 10.97
CA GLY A 110 -13.03 -19.29 10.67
C GLY A 110 -13.96 -18.97 11.85
N GLU A 111 -13.55 -19.13 13.11
CA GLU A 111 -14.26 -18.45 14.21
C GLU A 111 -13.73 -17.01 14.35
N PRO A 112 -14.60 -15.99 14.37
CA PRO A 112 -14.17 -14.62 14.63
C PRO A 112 -13.49 -14.57 15.98
N GLU A 113 -12.24 -14.10 15.99
CA GLU A 113 -11.45 -13.97 17.22
C GLU A 113 -12.25 -13.13 18.24
N ALA A 114 -12.21 -13.56 19.51
CA ALA A 114 -12.93 -12.88 20.56
C ALA A 114 -12.49 -11.40 20.59
N PRO A 115 -13.42 -10.45 20.83
CA PRO A 115 -13.04 -9.04 20.96
C PRO A 115 -11.98 -8.87 22.05
N LEU A 116 -10.94 -8.08 21.75
CA LEU A 116 -9.89 -7.75 22.72
C LEU A 116 -10.48 -7.20 24.01
N ASP A 117 -9.95 -7.54 25.18
CA ASP A 117 -10.30 -6.85 26.42
C ASP A 117 -9.58 -5.49 26.55
N ASP A 118 -9.95 -4.69 27.55
CA ASP A 118 -9.38 -3.35 27.72
C ASP A 118 -7.87 -3.38 28.05
N ALA A 119 -7.38 -4.45 28.69
CA ALA A 119 -5.96 -4.61 28.98
C ALA A 119 -5.17 -4.94 27.70
N GLU A 120 -5.75 -5.73 26.80
CA GLU A 120 -5.19 -6.01 25.48
C GLU A 120 -5.18 -4.76 24.60
N LEU A 121 -6.29 -4.00 24.56
CA LEU A 121 -6.36 -2.71 23.86
C LEU A 121 -5.29 -1.73 24.35
N ALA A 122 -5.11 -1.63 25.67
CA ALA A 122 -4.07 -0.80 26.27
C ALA A 122 -2.66 -1.28 25.95
N ARG A 123 -2.41 -2.59 26.00
CA ARG A 123 -1.10 -3.19 25.66
C ARG A 123 -0.73 -2.95 24.19
N LEU A 124 -1.70 -3.08 23.28
CA LEU A 124 -1.52 -2.82 21.85
C LEU A 124 -1.56 -1.33 21.50
N ARG A 125 -1.98 -0.48 22.44
CA ARG A 125 -2.16 0.97 22.25
C ARG A 125 -3.06 1.30 21.05
N VAL A 126 -4.19 0.58 20.95
CA VAL A 126 -5.18 0.78 19.90
C VAL A 126 -5.63 2.24 19.83
N ASN A 127 -5.70 2.79 18.63
CA ASN A 127 -6.15 4.16 18.42
C ASN A 127 -6.60 4.34 16.98
N GLU A 128 -7.88 4.09 16.70
CA GLU A 128 -8.40 4.21 15.32
C GLU A 128 -8.74 5.66 14.95
N LEU A 129 -8.52 6.61 15.85
CA LEU A 129 -8.50 8.05 15.57
C LEU A 129 -7.10 8.60 15.22
N GLY A 130 -6.07 7.76 15.31
CA GLY A 130 -4.70 8.14 14.97
C GLY A 130 -4.50 8.44 13.49
N LYS A 131 -3.38 9.07 13.16
CA LYS A 131 -3.05 9.42 11.78
C LYS A 131 -2.58 8.21 10.98
N VAL A 132 -2.85 8.23 9.67
CA VAL A 132 -2.50 7.19 8.70
C VAL A 132 -1.48 7.76 7.73
N PRO A 133 -0.25 7.21 7.63
CA PRO A 133 0.67 7.60 6.58
C PRO A 133 0.17 7.13 5.21
N ILE A 134 0.13 8.05 4.26
CA ILE A 134 -0.11 7.77 2.84
C ILE A 134 1.17 8.17 2.11
N ILE A 135 1.89 7.20 1.55
CA ILE A 135 3.19 7.42 0.92
C ILE A 135 3.00 7.60 -0.57
N MET A 136 3.61 8.64 -1.12
CA MET A 136 3.59 8.98 -2.54
C MET A 136 4.99 8.79 -3.13
N TYR A 137 5.10 7.82 -4.03
CA TYR A 137 6.26 7.62 -4.91
C TYR A 137 5.94 8.14 -6.31
N HIS A 138 6.98 8.43 -7.10
CA HIS A 138 6.85 8.69 -8.54
C HIS A 138 7.57 7.56 -9.28
N ASP A 139 8.88 7.70 -9.56
CA ASP A 139 9.60 6.64 -10.29
C ASP A 139 10.44 5.74 -9.35
N ILE A 140 10.58 4.47 -9.76
CA ILE A 140 11.40 3.46 -9.09
C ILE A 140 12.50 2.98 -10.05
N GLN A 141 13.76 3.31 -9.75
CA GLN A 141 14.92 3.09 -10.64
C GLN A 141 16.16 2.57 -9.92
N ASP A 142 17.34 2.46 -10.56
CA ASP A 142 18.59 2.02 -9.90
C ASP A 142 19.34 3.16 -9.19
N TYR A 143 18.84 4.39 -9.30
CA TYR A 143 19.45 5.58 -8.71
C TYR A 143 18.44 6.37 -7.89
N GLU A 144 18.94 7.30 -7.07
CA GLU A 144 18.13 8.27 -6.34
C GLU A 144 18.14 9.62 -7.08
N ALA A 145 16.99 10.25 -7.14
CA ALA A 145 16.85 11.65 -7.54
C ALA A 145 15.64 12.24 -6.82
N GLU A 146 15.37 13.52 -7.04
CA GLU A 146 14.29 14.22 -6.36
C GLU A 146 12.96 13.42 -6.42
N TRP A 147 12.49 13.01 -7.60
CA TRP A 147 11.26 12.23 -7.77
C TRP A 147 11.51 10.74 -8.08
N VAL A 148 12.69 10.23 -7.73
CA VAL A 148 13.09 8.85 -8.03
C VAL A 148 13.59 8.18 -6.76
N ARG A 149 12.91 7.12 -6.34
CA ARG A 149 13.39 6.22 -5.28
C ARG A 149 14.13 5.06 -5.93
N SER A 150 15.31 4.71 -5.42
CA SER A 150 16.02 3.54 -5.92
C SER A 150 15.28 2.25 -5.53
N ARG A 151 15.41 1.22 -6.35
CA ARG A 151 14.85 -0.12 -6.13
C ARG A 151 15.36 -0.74 -4.84
N SER A 152 16.63 -0.51 -4.49
CA SER A 152 17.20 -0.98 -3.22
C SER A 152 16.52 -0.29 -2.04
N ASN A 153 16.37 1.04 -2.10
CA ASN A 153 15.77 1.76 -1.00
C ASN A 153 14.26 1.56 -0.92
N PHE A 154 13.55 1.34 -2.04
CA PHE A 154 12.14 0.96 -2.00
C PHE A 154 11.96 -0.39 -1.28
N ARG A 155 12.83 -1.38 -1.52
CA ARG A 155 12.82 -2.64 -0.75
C ARG A 155 13.07 -2.39 0.75
N SER A 156 14.04 -1.55 1.09
CA SER A 156 14.30 -1.16 2.49
C SER A 156 13.14 -0.39 3.12
N ASP A 157 12.41 0.42 2.35
CA ASP A 157 11.22 1.12 2.82
C ASP A 157 10.13 0.10 3.20
N LEU A 158 9.86 -0.90 2.35
CA LEU A 158 8.90 -1.98 2.64
C LEU A 158 9.28 -2.76 3.92
N GLU A 159 10.54 -3.15 4.06
CA GLU A 159 11.05 -3.80 5.27
C GLU A 159 10.84 -2.92 6.51
N ARG A 160 11.16 -1.63 6.41
CA ARG A 160 10.98 -0.68 7.51
C ARG A 160 9.52 -0.53 7.88
N PHE A 161 8.62 -0.40 6.90
CA PHE A 161 7.18 -0.31 7.15
C PHE A 161 6.68 -1.57 7.88
N TYR A 162 7.06 -2.75 7.39
CA TYR A 162 6.67 -4.00 8.02
C TYR A 162 7.19 -4.12 9.46
N ASN A 163 8.47 -3.82 9.70
CA ASN A 163 9.10 -3.87 11.03
C ASN A 163 8.50 -2.87 12.02
N LEU A 164 7.95 -1.76 11.54
CA LEU A 164 7.23 -0.78 12.35
C LEU A 164 5.76 -1.18 12.63
N GLY A 165 5.33 -2.35 12.15
CA GLY A 165 3.99 -2.90 12.38
C GLY A 165 2.92 -2.34 11.44
N TYR A 166 3.27 -1.89 10.24
CA TYR A 166 2.30 -1.42 9.26
C TYR A 166 1.73 -2.55 8.40
N SER A 167 0.44 -2.49 8.05
CA SER A 167 -0.17 -3.29 6.98
C SER A 167 -0.71 -2.37 5.90
N LEU A 168 -0.57 -2.78 4.64
CA LEU A 168 -1.09 -2.05 3.51
C LEU A 168 -2.61 -2.13 3.46
N VAL A 169 -3.24 -0.99 3.22
CA VAL A 169 -4.68 -0.89 2.95
C VAL A 169 -4.90 -0.17 1.63
N LEU A 170 -5.98 -0.52 0.93
CA LEU A 170 -6.37 0.18 -0.29
C LEU A 170 -6.70 1.65 0.03
N LEU A 171 -6.39 2.54 -0.90
CA LEU A 171 -6.73 3.95 -0.70
C LEU A 171 -8.25 4.12 -0.65
N SER A 172 -9.01 3.38 -1.46
CA SER A 172 -10.47 3.45 -1.38
C SER A 172 -10.99 2.98 -0.02
N ASP A 173 -10.38 1.97 0.61
CA ASP A 173 -10.77 1.52 1.95
C ASP A 173 -10.50 2.60 3.00
N TYR A 174 -9.34 3.26 2.95
CA TYR A 174 -9.08 4.44 3.77
C TYR A 174 -10.13 5.54 3.53
N LEU A 175 -10.42 5.89 2.28
CA LEU A 175 -11.39 6.93 1.94
C LEU A 175 -12.82 6.57 2.38
N ASN A 176 -13.18 5.29 2.46
CA ASN A 176 -14.49 4.82 2.94
C ASN A 176 -14.52 4.49 4.45
N GLY A 177 -13.38 4.51 5.14
CA GLY A 177 -13.28 4.05 6.53
C GLY A 177 -13.42 2.53 6.70
N ASN A 178 -13.17 1.75 5.65
CA ASN A 178 -13.21 0.28 5.67
C ASN A 178 -11.86 -0.28 6.13
N MET A 179 -11.47 0.02 7.37
CA MET A 179 -10.14 -0.31 7.89
C MET A 179 -10.07 -1.75 8.39
N ASN A 180 -9.84 -2.71 7.50
CA ASN A 180 -9.60 -4.11 7.86
C ASN A 180 -8.10 -4.34 8.05
N VAL A 181 -7.59 -4.08 9.26
CA VAL A 181 -6.17 -4.20 9.61
C VAL A 181 -6.05 -5.14 10.80
N PRO A 182 -5.05 -6.05 10.87
CA PRO A 182 -4.88 -6.92 12.02
C PRO A 182 -4.71 -6.15 13.33
N ALA A 183 -5.19 -6.74 14.43
CA ALA A 183 -5.08 -6.15 15.76
C ALA A 183 -3.63 -5.77 16.10
N GLY A 184 -3.44 -4.54 16.58
CA GLY A 184 -2.12 -4.01 16.93
C GLY A 184 -1.25 -3.54 15.76
N ARG A 185 -1.68 -3.77 14.51
CA ARG A 185 -1.01 -3.21 13.32
C ARG A 185 -1.61 -1.85 12.96
N ALA A 186 -0.84 -1.08 12.22
CA ALA A 186 -1.22 0.24 11.73
C ALA A 186 -1.47 0.21 10.21
N PRO A 187 -2.49 0.88 9.67
CA PRO A 187 -2.64 1.03 8.22
C PRO A 187 -1.53 1.90 7.63
N LEU A 188 -1.13 1.55 6.40
CA LEU A 188 -0.28 2.35 5.53
C LEU A 188 -0.85 2.29 4.12
N VAL A 189 -0.90 3.41 3.41
CA VAL A 189 -1.34 3.44 2.00
C VAL A 189 -0.13 3.76 1.13
N LEU A 190 0.07 2.98 0.07
CA LEU A 190 1.08 3.26 -0.96
C LEU A 190 0.40 3.81 -2.22
N THR A 191 0.92 4.92 -2.72
CA THR A 191 0.48 5.57 -3.95
C THR A 191 1.67 5.84 -4.87
N PHE A 192 1.44 5.69 -6.17
CA PHE A 192 2.43 5.92 -7.21
C PHE A 192 1.85 6.86 -8.28
N ASP A 193 2.49 8.00 -8.50
CA ASP A 193 2.04 9.01 -9.46
C ASP A 193 2.76 8.83 -10.80
N ASP A 194 2.11 9.23 -11.91
CA ASP A 194 2.61 9.24 -13.30
C ASP A 194 2.52 7.92 -14.09
N GLY A 195 2.36 6.78 -13.44
CA GLY A 195 2.34 5.50 -14.14
C GLY A 195 3.64 5.22 -14.91
N THR A 196 4.82 5.40 -14.31
CA THR A 196 6.09 5.18 -15.04
C THR A 196 6.34 3.70 -15.36
N ARG A 197 7.32 3.41 -16.24
CA ARG A 197 7.77 2.02 -16.47
C ARG A 197 8.38 1.39 -15.22
N GLY A 198 9.05 2.18 -14.37
CA GLY A 198 9.60 1.71 -13.09
C GLY A 198 8.51 1.25 -12.11
N GLN A 199 7.29 1.75 -12.24
CA GLN A 199 6.15 1.30 -11.43
C GLN A 199 5.63 -0.05 -11.91
N PHE A 200 5.40 -0.20 -13.21
CA PHE A 200 4.92 -1.46 -13.76
C PHE A 200 5.46 -1.76 -15.17
N SER A 201 6.26 -2.82 -15.25
CA SER A 201 6.63 -3.49 -16.50
C SER A 201 6.32 -4.99 -16.39
N MET A 202 6.14 -5.62 -17.56
CA MET A 202 6.03 -7.07 -17.68
C MET A 202 7.24 -7.57 -18.46
N ILE A 203 7.73 -8.74 -18.11
CA ILE A 203 8.79 -9.47 -18.82
C ILE A 203 8.29 -10.86 -19.20
N GLU A 204 8.82 -11.42 -20.28
CA GLU A 204 8.53 -12.80 -20.67
C GLU A 204 9.20 -13.80 -19.71
N SER A 205 8.48 -14.87 -19.37
CA SER A 205 9.00 -16.03 -18.66
C SER A 205 8.57 -17.32 -19.35
N ASP A 206 9.09 -18.46 -18.92
CA ASP A 206 8.73 -19.78 -19.46
C ASP A 206 7.22 -20.10 -19.35
N GLU A 207 6.52 -19.40 -18.45
CA GLU A 207 5.09 -19.60 -18.17
C GLU A 207 4.21 -18.46 -18.69
N GLY A 208 4.81 -17.55 -19.45
CA GLY A 208 4.17 -16.35 -19.99
C GLY A 208 4.60 -15.06 -19.28
N PRO A 209 3.97 -13.92 -19.61
CA PRO A 209 4.36 -12.63 -19.06
C PRO A 209 4.15 -12.57 -17.55
N ILE A 210 5.16 -12.12 -16.82
CA ILE A 210 5.13 -11.85 -15.38
C ILE A 210 5.52 -10.40 -15.11
N PRO A 211 5.13 -9.80 -13.96
CA PRO A 211 5.67 -8.52 -13.54
C PRO A 211 7.19 -8.59 -13.47
N ASP A 212 7.83 -7.55 -13.99
CA ASP A 212 9.26 -7.36 -13.84
C ASP A 212 9.63 -7.32 -12.35
N PRO A 213 10.50 -8.21 -11.84
CA PRO A 213 10.85 -8.24 -10.41
C PRO A 213 11.55 -6.96 -9.93
N ASP A 214 11.99 -6.10 -10.86
CA ASP A 214 12.62 -4.82 -10.58
C ASP A 214 11.68 -3.61 -10.78
N CYS A 215 10.42 -3.81 -11.16
CA CYS A 215 9.40 -2.76 -11.09
C CYS A 215 8.70 -2.76 -9.72
N ALA A 216 8.05 -1.64 -9.35
CA ALA A 216 7.39 -1.49 -8.06
C ALA A 216 6.37 -2.59 -7.77
N VAL A 217 5.55 -2.97 -8.76
CA VAL A 217 4.58 -4.07 -8.64
C VAL A 217 5.28 -5.40 -8.35
N GLY A 218 6.35 -5.73 -9.08
CA GLY A 218 7.08 -6.98 -8.88
C GLY A 218 7.73 -7.05 -7.49
N ILE A 219 8.39 -5.97 -7.08
CA ILE A 219 9.02 -5.84 -5.76
C ILE A 219 7.98 -6.01 -4.64
N LEU A 220 6.85 -5.31 -4.75
CA LEU A 220 5.80 -5.37 -3.73
C LEU A 220 5.19 -6.77 -3.64
N LEU A 221 4.85 -7.38 -4.77
CA LEU A 221 4.29 -8.74 -4.79
C LEU A 221 5.26 -9.79 -4.24
N GLU A 222 6.56 -9.65 -4.51
CA GLU A 222 7.59 -10.51 -3.91
C GLU A 222 7.61 -10.34 -2.39
N PHE A 223 7.65 -9.11 -1.90
CA PHE A 223 7.68 -8.80 -0.47
C PHE A 223 6.43 -9.32 0.26
N SER A 224 5.24 -9.14 -0.31
CA SER A 224 3.98 -9.56 0.31
C SER A 224 3.83 -11.09 0.39
N ARG A 225 4.48 -11.86 -0.48
CA ARG A 225 4.45 -13.33 -0.41
C ARG A 225 5.15 -13.86 0.84
N SER A 226 6.22 -13.21 1.29
CA SER A 226 6.91 -13.55 2.54
C SER A 226 6.30 -12.86 3.77
N HIS A 227 5.42 -11.89 3.57
CA HIS A 227 4.77 -11.10 4.63
C HIS A 227 3.25 -10.96 4.34
N PRO A 228 2.46 -12.03 4.41
CA PRO A 228 1.05 -12.01 4.01
C PRO A 228 0.20 -11.03 4.85
N ASP A 229 0.56 -10.78 6.10
CA ASP A 229 -0.07 -9.79 6.99
C ASP A 229 0.31 -8.34 6.66
N PHE A 230 1.33 -8.11 5.82
CA PHE A 230 1.63 -6.81 5.23
C PHE A 230 0.64 -6.48 4.10
N GLY A 231 0.26 -7.47 3.28
CA GLY A 231 -0.56 -7.27 2.10
C GLY A 231 0.18 -6.58 0.95
N ASN A 232 -0.51 -6.37 -0.18
CA ASN A 232 0.05 -5.84 -1.42
C ASN A 232 -0.80 -4.70 -2.03
N ALA A 233 -1.63 -4.06 -1.22
CA ALA A 233 -2.48 -2.94 -1.63
C ALA A 233 -1.64 -1.73 -2.05
N ALA A 234 -1.93 -1.19 -3.24
CA ALA A 234 -1.29 0.03 -3.76
C ALA A 234 -2.22 0.71 -4.79
N THR A 235 -2.12 2.03 -4.92
CA THR A 235 -2.87 2.80 -5.91
C THR A 235 -1.93 3.46 -6.91
N PHE A 236 -2.16 3.23 -8.21
CA PHE A 236 -1.35 3.82 -9.29
C PHE A 236 -2.15 4.92 -9.99
N PHE A 237 -1.76 6.17 -9.77
CA PHE A 237 -2.34 7.34 -10.40
C PHE A 237 -1.75 7.51 -11.81
N VAL A 238 -2.56 7.18 -12.80
CA VAL A 238 -2.15 7.17 -14.21
C VAL A 238 -2.70 8.39 -14.94
N TYR A 239 -2.01 8.81 -16.01
CA TYR A 239 -2.58 9.67 -17.06
C TYR A 239 -2.49 8.92 -18.40
N SER A 240 -2.76 9.60 -19.53
CA SER A 240 -2.74 8.94 -20.85
C SER A 240 -1.43 8.19 -21.14
N SER A 241 -1.55 6.99 -21.72
CA SER A 241 -0.40 6.13 -22.09
C SER A 241 0.52 5.72 -20.92
N PRO A 242 0.00 5.12 -19.84
CA PRO A 242 0.81 4.78 -18.67
C PRO A 242 1.67 3.52 -18.89
N PHE A 243 2.56 3.29 -17.94
CA PHE A 243 3.42 2.13 -17.77
C PHE A 243 4.32 1.85 -18.97
N GLY A 244 4.80 2.93 -19.60
CA GLY A 244 5.55 2.88 -20.85
C GLY A 244 4.74 2.37 -22.05
N ALA A 245 3.41 2.35 -21.92
CA ALA A 245 2.38 2.04 -22.92
C ALA A 245 2.78 1.01 -23.99
N SER A 246 2.73 -0.24 -23.59
CA SER A 246 2.21 -1.38 -24.34
C SER A 246 1.41 -2.21 -23.33
N GLN A 247 0.45 -3.01 -23.79
CA GLN A 247 -0.33 -3.92 -22.94
C GLN A 247 -1.02 -3.23 -21.75
N VAL A 248 -1.54 -2.01 -21.96
CA VAL A 248 -2.13 -1.20 -20.88
C VAL A 248 -3.35 -1.89 -20.28
N GLU A 249 -4.18 -2.52 -21.11
CA GLU A 249 -5.40 -3.20 -20.68
C GLU A 249 -5.10 -4.42 -19.80
N GLU A 250 -4.11 -5.21 -20.20
CA GLU A 250 -3.61 -6.36 -19.45
C GLU A 250 -3.00 -5.93 -18.12
N LYS A 251 -2.19 -4.86 -18.12
CA LYS A 251 -1.62 -4.29 -16.90
C LYS A 251 -2.71 -3.79 -15.94
N PHE A 252 -3.72 -3.08 -16.44
CA PHE A 252 -4.84 -2.63 -15.61
C PHE A 252 -5.59 -3.79 -14.97
N ARG A 253 -5.94 -4.82 -15.74
CA ARG A 253 -6.55 -6.03 -15.19
C ARG A 253 -5.65 -6.70 -14.15
N PHE A 254 -4.36 -6.83 -14.43
CA PHE A 254 -3.41 -7.44 -13.50
C PHE A 254 -3.40 -6.71 -12.15
N LEU A 255 -3.33 -5.38 -12.14
CA LEU A 255 -3.37 -4.59 -10.91
C LEU A 255 -4.64 -4.90 -10.10
N ILE A 256 -5.81 -4.85 -10.74
CA ILE A 256 -7.11 -5.07 -10.10
C ILE A 256 -7.22 -6.50 -9.54
N GLU A 257 -6.86 -7.51 -10.35
CA GLU A 257 -6.92 -8.92 -9.97
C GLU A 257 -5.95 -9.26 -8.83
N ASN A 258 -4.88 -8.46 -8.65
CA ASN A 258 -3.93 -8.60 -7.57
C ASN A 258 -4.20 -7.61 -6.41
N GLY A 259 -5.41 -7.05 -6.27
CA GLY A 259 -5.76 -6.24 -5.10
C GLY A 259 -5.08 -4.87 -5.04
N MET A 260 -4.76 -4.29 -6.22
CA MET A 260 -4.27 -2.94 -6.39
C MET A 260 -5.31 -2.08 -7.12
N GLU A 261 -5.14 -0.76 -7.08
CA GLU A 261 -6.09 0.22 -7.61
C GLU A 261 -5.47 1.07 -8.71
N ILE A 262 -6.34 1.53 -9.61
CA ILE A 262 -6.02 2.57 -10.60
C ILE A 262 -6.62 3.88 -10.11
N GLY A 263 -5.79 4.90 -9.94
CA GLY A 263 -6.20 6.26 -9.60
C GLY A 263 -6.18 7.18 -10.83
N ASN A 264 -6.91 8.28 -10.75
CA ASN A 264 -6.97 9.30 -11.80
C ASN A 264 -5.83 10.32 -11.58
N HIS A 265 -4.99 10.57 -12.57
CA HIS A 265 -3.99 11.64 -12.55
C HIS A 265 -4.22 12.69 -13.64
N THR A 266 -5.50 12.92 -13.99
CA THR A 266 -5.96 13.69 -15.15
C THR A 266 -5.57 13.06 -16.49
N MET A 267 -6.22 13.47 -17.57
CA MET A 267 -5.95 12.89 -18.89
C MET A 267 -4.56 13.26 -19.41
N THR A 268 -4.20 14.53 -19.32
CA THR A 268 -2.96 15.05 -19.93
C THR A 268 -1.94 15.54 -18.91
N HIS A 269 -2.08 15.14 -17.64
CA HIS A 269 -1.25 15.64 -16.54
C HIS A 269 -1.32 17.17 -16.40
N GLU A 270 -2.52 17.73 -16.59
CA GLU A 270 -2.76 19.18 -16.59
C GLU A 270 -2.70 19.76 -15.17
N ASN A 271 -2.09 20.94 -15.02
CA ASN A 271 -2.06 21.61 -13.73
C ASN A 271 -3.39 22.32 -13.48
N LEU A 272 -4.22 21.73 -12.62
CA LEU A 272 -5.60 22.18 -12.41
C LEU A 272 -5.71 23.57 -11.77
N ALA A 273 -4.63 24.11 -11.17
CA ALA A 273 -4.62 25.47 -10.61
C ALA A 273 -4.84 26.57 -11.68
N TYR A 274 -4.59 26.27 -12.95
CA TYR A 274 -4.57 27.24 -14.04
C TYR A 274 -5.71 27.08 -15.06
N VAL A 275 -6.63 26.15 -14.83
CA VAL A 275 -7.70 25.84 -15.79
C VAL A 275 -9.10 26.12 -15.22
N SER A 276 -10.11 26.18 -16.09
CA SER A 276 -11.50 26.42 -15.69
C SER A 276 -12.19 25.15 -15.16
N PRO A 277 -13.29 25.26 -14.41
CA PRO A 277 -14.06 24.10 -13.94
C PRO A 277 -14.50 23.13 -15.05
N GLU A 278 -14.77 23.64 -16.25
CA GLU A 278 -15.14 22.80 -17.41
C GLU A 278 -13.94 21.99 -17.92
N VAL A 279 -12.73 22.57 -17.88
CA VAL A 279 -11.49 21.86 -18.22
C VAL A 279 -11.15 20.84 -17.12
N VAL A 280 -11.39 21.16 -15.84
CA VAL A 280 -11.27 20.18 -14.74
C VAL A 280 -12.17 18.96 -15.01
N ALA A 281 -13.45 19.18 -15.34
CA ALA A 281 -14.37 18.09 -15.66
C ALA A 281 -13.91 17.24 -16.84
N LYS A 282 -13.41 17.91 -17.89
CA LYS A 282 -12.84 17.25 -19.06
C LYS A 282 -11.65 16.38 -18.72
N GLU A 283 -10.70 16.91 -17.98
CA GLU A 283 -9.45 16.22 -17.66
C GLU A 283 -9.68 14.98 -16.78
N ILE A 284 -10.50 15.13 -15.75
CA ILE A 284 -10.83 14.02 -14.84
C ILE A 284 -11.70 12.99 -15.56
N GLY A 285 -12.82 13.44 -16.14
CA GLY A 285 -13.82 12.56 -16.72
C GLY A 285 -13.34 11.82 -17.96
N ARG A 286 -12.48 12.44 -18.78
CA ARG A 286 -11.90 11.75 -19.96
C ARG A 286 -11.00 10.59 -19.56
N LEU A 287 -10.15 10.76 -18.54
CA LEU A 287 -9.33 9.65 -18.05
C LEU A 287 -10.19 8.57 -17.39
N ALA A 288 -11.17 8.96 -16.56
CA ALA A 288 -12.07 8.01 -15.91
C ALA A 288 -12.80 7.14 -16.96
N ASN A 289 -13.31 7.76 -18.02
CA ASN A 289 -13.93 7.05 -19.13
C ASN A 289 -12.94 6.11 -19.85
N GLU A 290 -11.70 6.55 -20.09
CA GLU A 290 -10.69 5.71 -20.75
C GLU A 290 -10.30 4.49 -19.93
N VAL A 291 -10.11 4.63 -18.61
CA VAL A 291 -9.84 3.50 -17.72
C VAL A 291 -11.03 2.52 -17.72
N LYS A 292 -12.24 3.06 -17.59
CA LYS A 292 -13.48 2.26 -17.62
C LYS A 292 -13.65 1.50 -18.94
N ASP A 293 -13.37 2.13 -20.07
CA ASP A 293 -13.50 1.50 -21.39
C ASP A 293 -12.45 0.38 -21.59
N LYS A 294 -11.26 0.49 -21.00
CA LYS A 294 -10.22 -0.54 -21.10
C LYS A 294 -10.49 -1.76 -20.21
N CYS A 295 -10.82 -1.55 -18.94
CA CYS A 295 -10.88 -2.66 -17.97
C CYS A 295 -12.18 -2.74 -17.15
N GLY A 296 -13.16 -1.88 -17.41
CA GLY A 296 -14.42 -1.86 -16.68
C GLY A 296 -14.31 -1.30 -15.25
N TYR A 297 -13.18 -0.68 -14.91
CA TYR A 297 -12.90 -0.15 -13.59
C TYR A 297 -13.23 1.35 -13.49
N ASP A 298 -13.89 1.75 -12.41
CA ASP A 298 -14.17 3.15 -12.08
C ASP A 298 -13.05 3.70 -11.19
N THR A 299 -12.31 4.71 -11.67
CA THR A 299 -11.35 5.42 -10.81
C THR A 299 -12.10 6.21 -9.75
N VAL A 300 -11.80 5.96 -8.46
CA VAL A 300 -12.51 6.58 -7.32
C VAL A 300 -11.66 7.59 -6.54
N SER A 301 -10.50 7.97 -7.06
CA SER A 301 -9.57 8.88 -6.41
C SER A 301 -8.79 9.70 -7.45
N LEU A 302 -8.44 10.94 -7.09
CA LEU A 302 -7.71 11.87 -7.95
C LEU A 302 -6.45 12.37 -7.25
N ALA A 303 -5.27 12.08 -7.80
CA ALA A 303 -4.05 12.80 -7.42
C ALA A 303 -3.92 14.04 -8.29
N LEU A 304 -3.67 15.20 -7.68
CA LEU A 304 -3.55 16.46 -8.40
C LEU A 304 -2.15 16.57 -9.04
N PRO A 305 -2.03 16.68 -10.38
CA PRO A 305 -0.76 16.96 -11.03
C PRO A 305 -0.09 18.19 -10.43
N TYR A 306 1.21 18.07 -10.11
CA TYR A 306 2.01 19.13 -9.47
C TYR A 306 1.48 19.63 -8.10
N GLY A 307 0.49 18.97 -7.50
CA GLY A 307 -0.25 19.50 -6.35
C GLY A 307 -1.08 20.74 -6.68
N GLY A 308 -1.34 20.99 -7.97
CA GLY A 308 -2.04 22.17 -8.47
C GLY A 308 -3.52 22.16 -8.12
N TYR A 309 -3.87 22.74 -6.97
CA TYR A 309 -5.26 22.80 -6.53
C TYR A 309 -6.07 23.82 -7.35
N PRO A 310 -7.22 23.46 -7.93
CA PRO A 310 -8.02 24.38 -8.73
C PRO A 310 -8.65 25.49 -7.88
N LYS A 311 -8.96 26.62 -8.53
CA LYS A 311 -9.58 27.78 -7.87
C LYS A 311 -11.02 27.52 -7.40
N SER A 312 -11.67 26.50 -7.96
CA SER A 312 -13.00 26.03 -7.60
C SER A 312 -12.94 24.53 -7.34
N THR A 313 -13.72 24.05 -6.38
CA THR A 313 -13.87 22.62 -6.09
C THR A 313 -14.94 21.95 -6.96
N GLU A 314 -15.63 22.71 -7.81
CA GLU A 314 -16.57 22.19 -8.79
C GLU A 314 -15.87 21.14 -9.67
N ASN A 315 -16.59 20.04 -9.95
CA ASN A 315 -16.10 18.93 -10.76
C ASN A 315 -14.93 18.13 -10.16
N LEU A 316 -14.45 18.41 -8.95
CA LEU A 316 -13.40 17.60 -8.31
C LEU A 316 -13.93 16.25 -7.81
N LEU A 317 -14.91 16.27 -6.90
CA LEU A 317 -15.45 15.04 -6.31
C LEU A 317 -16.44 14.35 -7.23
N THR A 318 -17.30 15.10 -7.93
CA THR A 318 -18.27 14.53 -8.86
C THR A 318 -18.38 15.44 -10.06
N GLY A 319 -18.63 14.87 -11.23
CA GLY A 319 -18.85 15.63 -12.45
C GLY A 319 -19.32 14.73 -13.58
N THR A 320 -19.54 15.34 -14.74
CA THR A 320 -19.95 14.63 -15.95
C THR A 320 -19.07 15.05 -17.10
N TRP A 321 -18.58 14.07 -17.86
CA TRP A 321 -17.89 14.31 -19.12
C TRP A 321 -18.37 13.32 -20.18
N ASP A 322 -18.68 13.85 -21.37
CA ASP A 322 -19.16 13.05 -22.51
C ASP A 322 -20.38 12.16 -22.15
N GLY A 323 -21.31 12.71 -21.38
CA GLY A 323 -22.53 12.01 -20.95
C GLY A 323 -22.32 10.91 -19.90
N ARG A 324 -21.11 10.77 -19.33
CA ARG A 324 -20.78 9.81 -18.29
C ARG A 324 -20.37 10.52 -17.00
N GLU A 325 -20.92 10.04 -15.89
CA GLU A 325 -20.59 10.55 -14.55
C GLU A 325 -19.31 9.91 -14.02
N TYR A 326 -18.57 10.65 -13.21
CA TYR A 326 -17.47 10.13 -12.40
C TYR A 326 -17.61 10.61 -10.95
N GLU A 327 -17.04 9.84 -10.03
CA GLU A 327 -16.99 10.14 -8.60
C GLU A 327 -15.58 9.86 -8.05
N ASN A 328 -14.96 10.87 -7.47
CA ASN A 328 -13.76 10.76 -6.64
C ASN A 328 -14.18 10.84 -5.17
N LYS A 329 -13.78 9.83 -4.39
CA LYS A 329 -13.96 9.77 -2.93
C LYS A 329 -12.88 10.55 -2.16
N GLY A 330 -11.80 10.90 -2.84
CA GLY A 330 -10.66 11.60 -2.27
C GLY A 330 -9.82 12.32 -3.33
N ILE A 331 -9.39 13.54 -3.00
CA ILE A 331 -8.48 14.37 -3.78
C ILE A 331 -7.15 14.44 -3.02
N LEU A 332 -6.09 13.93 -3.63
CA LEU A 332 -4.79 13.72 -3.00
C LEU A 332 -3.87 14.90 -3.27
N LEU A 333 -3.30 15.45 -2.20
CA LEU A 333 -2.30 16.51 -2.24
C LEU A 333 -0.89 15.94 -2.44
N VAL A 334 0.08 16.82 -2.69
CA VAL A 334 1.50 16.48 -2.87
C VAL A 334 2.30 16.98 -1.67
N GLY A 335 3.06 16.09 -1.02
CA GLY A 335 4.09 16.42 -0.03
C GLY A 335 3.60 17.13 1.24
N ALA A 336 3.33 16.36 2.29
CA ALA A 336 2.75 16.87 3.55
C ALA A 336 2.98 15.90 4.73
N GLU A 337 2.27 16.17 5.83
CA GLU A 337 2.14 15.33 7.02
C GLU A 337 1.30 14.05 6.81
N PRO A 338 1.34 13.09 7.76
CA PRO A 338 0.43 11.95 7.77
C PRO A 338 -1.05 12.38 7.78
N ALA A 339 -1.88 11.63 7.06
CA ALA A 339 -3.29 11.93 6.90
C ALA A 339 -4.09 11.71 8.20
N PRO A 340 -5.14 12.51 8.46
CA PRO A 340 -6.07 12.23 9.55
C PRO A 340 -6.68 10.83 9.46
N SER A 341 -7.09 10.24 10.60
CA SER A 341 -7.95 9.05 10.59
C SER A 341 -9.19 9.28 9.71
N PRO A 342 -9.67 8.28 8.97
CA PRO A 342 -10.90 8.40 8.18
C PRO A 342 -12.14 8.64 9.05
N PHE A 343 -12.05 8.39 10.36
CA PHE A 343 -13.10 8.62 11.35
C PHE A 343 -12.97 9.97 12.07
N SER A 344 -11.93 10.76 11.79
CA SER A 344 -11.71 12.04 12.45
C SER A 344 -12.54 13.17 11.83
N LYS A 345 -12.96 14.16 12.65
CA LYS A 345 -13.50 15.45 12.17
C LYS A 345 -12.54 16.23 11.29
N LYS A 346 -11.24 15.92 11.35
CA LYS A 346 -10.21 16.55 10.52
C LYS A 346 -10.08 15.92 9.13
N PHE A 347 -10.69 14.76 8.90
CA PHE A 347 -10.69 14.13 7.59
C PHE A 347 -11.39 15.04 6.58
N ASN A 348 -10.71 15.34 5.48
CA ASN A 348 -11.24 16.16 4.41
C ASN A 348 -11.04 15.43 3.07
N PRO A 349 -12.10 14.90 2.43
CA PRO A 349 -11.97 14.19 1.16
C PRO A 349 -11.51 15.11 0.02
N LEU A 350 -11.64 16.44 0.16
CA LEU A 350 -11.14 17.39 -0.83
C LEU A 350 -9.65 17.68 -0.71
N ALA A 351 -8.97 17.22 0.35
CA ALA A 351 -7.59 17.57 0.64
C ALA A 351 -6.93 16.50 1.52
N VAL A 352 -6.65 15.35 0.93
CA VAL A 352 -6.01 14.22 1.62
C VAL A 352 -4.49 14.35 1.48
N PRO A 353 -3.74 14.59 2.58
CA PRO A 353 -2.30 14.80 2.51
C PRO A 353 -1.55 13.48 2.28
N ARG A 354 -0.38 13.58 1.63
CA ARG A 354 0.51 12.45 1.37
C ARG A 354 1.95 12.82 1.69
N ILE A 355 2.66 11.87 2.28
CA ILE A 355 4.09 11.96 2.57
C ILE A 355 4.86 11.59 1.31
N ARG A 356 5.86 12.38 0.94
CA ARG A 356 6.77 12.01 -0.14
C ARG A 356 7.60 10.80 0.28
N GLY A 357 7.69 9.78 -0.57
CA GLY A 357 8.53 8.59 -0.38
C GLY A 357 10.03 8.85 -0.58
N SER A 358 10.58 9.90 0.05
CA SER A 358 12.01 10.19 0.10
C SER A 358 12.58 9.82 1.47
N GLN A 359 13.90 9.58 1.54
CA GLN A 359 14.56 9.22 2.80
C GLN A 359 14.27 10.25 3.92
N GLU A 360 14.41 11.54 3.63
CA GLU A 360 14.21 12.63 4.58
C GLU A 360 12.79 12.64 5.18
N GLU A 361 11.77 12.56 4.33
CA GLU A 361 10.38 12.63 4.79
C GLU A 361 9.94 11.34 5.49
N LEU A 362 10.41 10.18 5.03
CA LEU A 362 10.18 8.92 5.74
C LEU A 362 10.86 8.91 7.12
N ASP A 363 12.10 9.38 7.23
CA ASP A 363 12.80 9.47 8.52
C ASP A 363 12.09 10.39 9.50
N LYS A 364 11.67 11.56 9.02
CA LYS A 364 10.92 12.53 9.81
C LYS A 364 9.61 11.95 10.32
N TRP A 365 8.72 11.49 9.44
CA TRP A 365 7.36 11.12 9.85
C TRP A 365 7.28 9.77 10.56
N LEU A 366 8.07 8.79 10.14
CA LEU A 366 8.14 7.51 10.86
C LEU A 366 8.84 7.69 12.21
N GLY A 367 9.89 8.52 12.26
CA GLY A 367 10.57 8.87 13.52
C GLY A 367 9.66 9.60 14.50
N GLU A 368 8.83 10.53 14.01
CA GLU A 368 7.81 11.19 14.82
C GLU A 368 6.78 10.20 15.41
N PHE A 369 6.35 9.19 14.65
CA PHE A 369 5.48 8.14 15.21
C PHE A 369 6.19 7.20 16.18
N GLN A 370 7.49 6.97 16.03
CA GLN A 370 8.25 6.21 17.04
C GLN A 370 8.39 7.02 18.34
N LYS A 371 8.56 8.34 18.24
CA LYS A 371 8.65 9.25 19.39
C LYS A 371 7.29 9.49 20.06
N TYR A 372 6.23 9.59 19.27
CA TYR A 372 4.86 9.85 19.70
C TYR A 372 3.91 8.76 19.16
N PRO A 373 4.02 7.52 19.63
CA PRO A 373 3.24 6.39 19.11
C PRO A 373 1.73 6.57 19.25
N ASP A 374 1.29 7.35 20.24
CA ASP A 374 -0.11 7.67 20.49
C ASP A 374 -0.76 8.52 19.37
N ALA A 375 0.03 9.12 18.48
CA ALA A 375 -0.47 9.87 17.34
C ALA A 375 -0.81 8.99 16.13
N ARG A 376 -0.35 7.73 16.12
CA ARG A 376 -0.50 6.80 14.99
C ARG A 376 -1.81 6.02 15.09
N PHE A 377 -2.41 5.71 13.94
CA PHE A 377 -3.53 4.77 13.89
C PHE A 377 -3.05 3.37 14.29
N VAL A 378 -3.74 2.71 15.21
CA VAL A 378 -3.51 1.29 15.54
C VAL A 378 -4.86 0.59 15.62
N SER A 379 -5.03 -0.51 14.86
CA SER A 379 -6.32 -1.19 14.76
C SER A 379 -6.58 -2.13 15.93
N ASP A 380 -7.87 -2.29 16.27
CA ASP A 380 -8.35 -3.33 17.19
C ASP A 380 -8.54 -4.70 16.50
N GLY A 381 -8.36 -4.78 15.17
CA GLY A 381 -8.56 -6.01 14.40
C GLY A 381 -9.97 -6.22 13.86
N ARG A 382 -10.88 -5.24 13.99
CA ARG A 382 -12.29 -5.41 13.68
C ARG A 382 -12.82 -4.29 12.77
N SER A 383 -13.52 -4.69 11.71
CA SER A 383 -14.08 -3.75 10.73
C SER A 383 -15.43 -3.16 11.13
N ASP A 384 -16.08 -3.73 12.15
CA ASP A 384 -17.40 -3.34 12.66
C ASP A 384 -17.33 -2.40 13.88
N THR A 385 -16.14 -2.11 14.38
CA THR A 385 -15.88 -1.21 15.49
C THR A 385 -15.03 -0.02 15.07
N VAL A 386 -15.09 1.05 15.86
CA VAL A 386 -14.11 2.14 15.87
C VAL A 386 -13.62 2.29 17.29
N THR A 387 -12.44 1.76 17.59
CA THR A 387 -11.89 1.77 18.95
C THR A 387 -10.99 2.97 19.18
N ILE A 388 -11.35 3.79 20.17
CA ILE A 388 -10.66 5.01 20.55
C ILE A 388 -10.34 5.02 22.05
N ARG A 389 -9.51 5.96 22.49
CA ARG A 389 -9.21 6.16 23.91
C ARG A 389 -10.30 7.02 24.55
N GLU A 390 -10.54 6.81 25.84
CA GLU A 390 -11.43 7.66 26.62
C GLU A 390 -10.98 9.13 26.53
N GLY A 391 -11.93 10.03 26.23
CA GLY A 391 -11.68 11.47 26.07
C GLY A 391 -11.40 11.92 24.63
N ASP A 392 -11.18 10.99 23.69
CA ASP A 392 -10.98 11.32 22.27
C ASP A 392 -12.31 11.47 21.49
N ASP A 393 -13.47 11.21 22.10
CA ASP A 393 -14.81 11.25 21.48
C ASP A 393 -15.11 12.59 20.77
N GLY A 394 -14.61 13.69 21.33
CA GLY A 394 -14.76 15.02 20.75
C GLY A 394 -14.14 15.18 19.35
N ASN A 395 -13.23 14.28 18.96
CA ASN A 395 -12.52 14.29 17.68
C ASN A 395 -13.13 13.35 16.63
N LEU A 396 -14.09 12.49 16.99
CA LEU A 396 -14.78 11.58 16.07
C LEU A 396 -15.76 12.33 15.16
N ASN A 397 -15.82 11.95 13.89
CA ASN A 397 -16.88 12.35 12.98
C ASN A 397 -17.97 11.25 12.93
N PRO A 398 -19.15 11.46 13.55
CA PRO A 398 -20.19 10.43 13.63
C PRO A 398 -20.69 9.94 12.27
N GLU A 399 -20.73 10.82 11.26
CA GLU A 399 -21.16 10.44 9.90
C GLU A 399 -20.19 9.44 9.26
N ARG A 400 -18.90 9.56 9.59
CA ARG A 400 -17.83 8.70 9.06
C ARG A 400 -17.68 7.39 9.83
N VAL A 401 -18.01 7.39 11.12
CA VAL A 401 -18.15 6.15 11.90
C VAL A 401 -19.26 5.29 11.28
N GLY A 402 -20.38 5.92 10.90
CA GLY A 402 -21.49 5.26 10.25
C GLY A 402 -22.19 4.29 11.21
N GLU A 403 -22.43 3.06 10.76
CA GLU A 403 -23.12 2.02 11.54
C GLU A 403 -22.19 1.25 12.49
N ARG A 404 -20.91 1.59 12.55
CA ARG A 404 -19.92 0.92 13.39
C ARG A 404 -20.13 1.22 14.87
N THR A 405 -19.78 0.27 15.71
CA THR A 405 -19.80 0.45 17.17
C THR A 405 -18.58 1.24 17.61
N VAL A 406 -18.79 2.38 18.27
CA VAL A 406 -17.68 3.11 18.93
C VAL A 406 -17.37 2.42 20.25
N ARG A 407 -16.09 2.07 20.46
CA ARG A 407 -15.59 1.53 21.72
C ARG A 407 -14.54 2.46 22.30
N THR A 408 -14.64 2.74 23.60
CA THR A 408 -13.67 3.53 24.35
C THR A 408 -12.96 2.66 25.37
N TYR A 409 -11.67 2.91 25.62
CA TYR A 409 -10.92 2.27 26.69
C TYR A 409 -9.94 3.25 27.35
N VAL A 410 -9.53 2.96 28.58
CA VAL A 410 -8.57 3.79 29.32
C VAL A 410 -7.15 3.38 28.93
N LEU A 411 -6.37 4.31 28.36
CA LEU A 411 -4.93 4.11 28.22
C LEU A 411 -4.25 4.47 29.56
N PRO A 412 -3.59 3.52 30.25
CA PRO A 412 -2.91 3.82 31.50
C PRO A 412 -1.87 4.91 31.27
N VAL A 413 -1.91 5.96 32.10
CA VAL A 413 -0.86 6.98 32.09
C VAL A 413 0.44 6.28 32.46
N SER A 414 1.44 6.35 31.58
CA SER A 414 2.80 5.94 31.93
C SER A 414 3.22 6.77 33.14
N THR A 415 3.16 6.19 34.34
CA THR A 415 3.84 6.74 35.50
C THR A 415 5.32 6.59 35.19
N GLY A 416 5.90 7.62 34.56
CA GLY A 416 7.34 7.72 34.39
C GLY A 416 7.98 7.42 35.74
N ALA A 417 8.98 6.54 35.72
CA ALA A 417 9.77 6.19 36.89
C ALA A 417 10.09 7.49 37.64
N SER A 418 9.52 7.63 38.84
CA SER A 418 9.90 8.70 39.75
C SER A 418 11.41 8.61 39.93
N ASP A 419 12.11 9.69 39.62
CA ASP A 419 13.51 9.87 39.98
C ASP A 419 13.67 9.54 41.47
N SER A 420 14.12 8.32 41.78
CA SER A 420 14.67 7.98 43.08
C SER A 420 16.05 8.63 43.15
N LYS A 421 16.07 9.95 43.33
CA LYS A 421 17.19 10.59 44.03
C LYS A 421 17.02 10.23 45.50
N SER A 422 17.61 9.08 45.86
CA SER A 422 17.96 8.79 47.24
C SER A 422 18.93 9.83 47.76
N GLU A 423 18.67 10.19 49.01
CA GLU A 423 19.32 11.17 49.89
C GLU A 423 20.85 11.14 49.96
#